data_AF-A0A1W6B3X5-F1
#
_entry.id   AF-A0A1W6B3X5-F1
#
_cell.length_a   1.000
_cell.length_b   1.000
_cell.length_c   1.000
_cell.angle_alpha   90.00
_cell.angle_beta   90.00
_cell.angle_gamma   90.00
#
_symmetry.space_group_name_H-M   'P 1'
#
loop_
_entity.id
_entity.type
_entity.pdbx_description
1 polymer ?
#
loop_
_entity_poly.entity_id
_entity_poly.type
_entity_poly.pdbx_seq_one_letter_code
_entity_poly.pdbx_strand_id
1 'polypeptide(L)'
;MKKRDLIVRYSAPERINHWIVAFCFMFAAVSGLGFFFPSFNWLLNLLGTPQLARILHPFIGVAMFLAFMLMFFRYWKHNLVNRDDIEWAKNIHKIAMNEEVGDTGRYNFGQKCVFWAAIISLLLLLASGIVIWRPYFAAAFPIPLIRLALLVHSLAAVGLIVVIMVHVYAALWVKGTLTAMVEGWVTPLWAKQHHPRWYRAVREQQSQPTKQEKRP
;
A
#
# COMPACT_ATOMS: atom_id res chain seq x y z
N MET A 1 -22.65 19.36 -6.03
CA MET A 1 -23.06 17.98 -6.38
C MET A 1 -23.84 17.40 -5.21
N LYS A 2 -24.96 16.72 -5.42
CA LYS A 2 -25.70 16.07 -4.31
C LYS A 2 -24.94 14.80 -3.91
N LYS A 3 -24.90 14.45 -2.61
CA LYS A 3 -24.26 13.23 -2.07
C LYS A 3 -24.68 11.93 -2.79
N ARG A 4 -25.86 11.95 -3.45
CA ARG A 4 -26.44 10.84 -4.23
C ARG A 4 -25.66 10.47 -5.50
N ASP A 5 -24.78 11.33 -5.99
CA ASP A 5 -24.03 11.06 -7.23
C ASP A 5 -22.66 10.40 -7.00
N LEU A 6 -22.28 10.15 -5.74
CA LEU A 6 -20.94 9.65 -5.39
C LEU A 6 -20.88 8.13 -5.44
N ILE A 7 -19.73 7.58 -5.86
CA ILE A 7 -19.49 6.14 -5.94
C ILE A 7 -18.60 5.73 -4.77
N VAL A 8 -19.06 4.76 -3.97
CA VAL A 8 -18.25 4.17 -2.90
C VAL A 8 -17.13 3.35 -3.52
N ARG A 9 -15.88 3.73 -3.25
CA ARG A 9 -14.68 3.04 -3.71
C ARG A 9 -14.09 2.12 -2.64
N TYR A 10 -14.10 2.58 -1.39
CA TYR A 10 -13.59 1.85 -0.22
C TYR A 10 -14.55 1.97 0.96
N SER A 11 -14.92 0.82 1.52
CA SER A 11 -15.69 0.68 2.75
C SER A 11 -14.92 1.16 3.99
N ALA A 12 -15.60 1.46 5.09
CA ALA A 12 -14.92 1.94 6.30
C ALA A 12 -13.84 0.98 6.86
N PRO A 13 -14.06 -0.35 6.94
CA PRO A 13 -13.03 -1.28 7.41
C PRO A 13 -11.79 -1.31 6.50
N GLU A 14 -11.97 -1.14 5.19
CA GLU A 14 -10.86 -1.03 4.24
C GLU A 14 -10.01 0.21 4.50
N ARG A 15 -10.66 1.34 4.80
CA ARG A 15 -9.97 2.59 5.09
C ARG A 15 -9.22 2.56 6.41
N ILE A 16 -9.88 2.07 7.46
CA ILE A 16 -9.27 1.93 8.79
C ILE A 16 -8.01 1.06 8.70
N ASN A 17 -8.09 -0.09 8.03
CA ASN A 17 -6.94 -0.98 7.90
C ASN A 17 -5.78 -0.32 7.14
N HIS A 18 -6.06 0.42 6.06
CA HIS A 18 -5.03 1.18 5.35
C HIS A 18 -4.35 2.21 6.26
N TRP A 19 -5.12 2.98 7.04
CA TRP A 19 -4.54 3.99 7.93
C TRP A 19 -3.74 3.37 9.07
N ILE A 20 -4.14 2.20 9.59
CA ILE A 20 -3.33 1.43 10.54
C ILE A 20 -1.97 1.09 9.92
N VAL A 21 -1.95 0.52 8.71
CA VAL A 21 -0.71 0.22 7.99
C VAL A 21 0.12 1.48 7.77
N ALA A 22 -0.50 2.59 7.36
CA ALA A 22 0.20 3.86 7.10
C ALA A 22 0.86 4.42 8.36
N PHE A 23 0.19 4.39 9.51
CA PHE A 23 0.77 4.84 10.78
C PHE A 23 1.88 3.90 11.25
N CYS A 24 1.69 2.58 11.19
CA CYS A 24 2.76 1.64 11.52
C CYS A 24 3.98 1.84 10.62
N PHE A 25 3.76 2.02 9.30
CA PHE A 25 4.83 2.32 8.36
C PHE A 25 5.56 3.61 8.71
N MET A 26 4.84 4.69 9.04
CA MET A 26 5.44 5.96 9.43
C MET A 26 6.40 5.78 10.62
N PHE A 27 5.95 5.14 11.70
CA PHE A 27 6.78 4.92 12.88
C PHE A 27 7.95 3.97 12.61
N ALA A 28 7.73 2.89 11.86
CA ALA A 28 8.78 1.94 11.49
C ALA A 28 9.83 2.58 10.57
N ALA A 29 9.41 3.36 9.57
CA ALA A 29 10.30 4.04 8.63
C ALA A 29 11.15 5.12 9.34
N VAL A 30 10.53 5.95 10.18
CA VAL A 30 11.23 6.99 10.94
C VAL A 30 12.27 6.38 11.88
N SER A 31 11.89 5.36 12.65
CA SER A 31 12.84 4.69 13.54
C SER A 31 13.93 3.93 12.78
N GLY A 32 13.57 3.25 11.69
CA GLY A 32 14.51 2.58 10.79
C GLY A 32 15.55 3.54 10.20
N LEU A 33 15.12 4.72 9.72
CA LEU A 33 16.02 5.77 9.22
C LEU A 33 16.95 6.30 10.30
N GLY A 34 16.47 6.45 11.54
CA GLY A 34 17.31 6.85 12.68
C GLY A 34 18.39 5.84 13.04
N PHE A 35 18.15 4.54 12.81
CA PHE A 35 19.18 3.50 12.94
C PHE A 35 20.13 3.44 11.74
N PHE A 36 19.62 3.70 10.53
CA PHE A 36 20.36 3.56 9.29
C PHE A 36 21.31 4.73 9.03
N PHE A 37 20.88 5.96 9.29
CA PHE A 37 21.68 7.17 9.14
C PHE A 37 21.98 7.80 10.51
N PRO A 38 23.22 7.76 11.01
CA PRO A 38 23.57 8.34 12.31
C PRO A 38 23.21 9.83 12.44
N SER A 39 23.28 10.61 11.35
CA SER A 39 22.86 12.01 11.31
C SER A 39 21.35 12.20 11.58
N PHE A 40 20.55 11.15 11.40
CA PHE A 40 19.10 11.14 11.66
C PHE A 40 18.74 10.45 12.98
N ASN A 41 19.71 10.17 13.87
CA ASN A 41 19.43 9.50 15.14
C ASN A 41 18.40 10.24 16.01
N TRP A 42 18.30 11.57 15.87
CA TRP A 42 17.29 12.37 16.55
C TRP A 42 15.85 11.91 16.26
N LEU A 43 15.58 11.27 15.10
CA LEU A 43 14.30 10.68 14.74
C LEU A 43 13.82 9.61 15.72
N LEU A 44 14.75 8.93 16.40
CA LEU A 44 14.40 7.88 17.36
C LEU A 44 13.61 8.41 18.56
N ASN A 45 13.73 9.70 18.88
CA ASN A 45 12.96 10.32 19.96
C ASN A 45 11.47 10.47 19.64
N LEU A 46 11.03 10.29 18.38
CA LEU A 46 9.60 10.27 18.05
C LEU A 46 8.87 9.07 18.69
N LEU A 47 9.59 8.00 19.01
CA LEU A 47 9.08 6.87 19.78
C LEU A 47 9.39 7.00 21.28
N GLY A 48 9.70 8.21 21.76
CA GLY A 48 10.03 8.51 23.15
C GLY A 48 11.53 8.60 23.39
N THR A 49 12.24 7.46 23.31
CA THR A 49 13.71 7.41 23.49
C THR A 49 14.35 6.46 22.48
N PRO A 50 15.66 6.58 22.19
CA PRO A 50 16.36 5.62 21.34
C PRO A 50 16.26 4.17 21.82
N GLN A 51 16.23 3.96 23.13
CA GLN A 51 16.07 2.66 23.75
C GLN A 51 14.68 2.09 23.49
N LEU A 52 13.64 2.92 23.61
CA LEU A 52 12.26 2.52 23.36
C LEU A 52 12.03 2.28 21.86
N ALA A 53 12.59 3.12 20.99
CA ALA A 53 12.54 2.94 19.53
C ALA A 53 13.10 1.57 19.11
N ARG A 54 14.25 1.17 19.66
CA ARG A 54 14.88 -0.13 19.39
C ARG A 54 13.99 -1.30 19.82
N ILE A 55 13.25 -1.15 20.93
CA ILE A 55 12.33 -2.17 21.43
C ILE A 55 11.07 -2.22 20.56
N LEU A 56 10.44 -1.08 20.28
CA LEU A 56 9.14 -1.01 19.61
C LEU A 56 9.20 -1.25 18.10
N HIS A 57 10.28 -0.85 17.42
CA HIS A 57 10.42 -0.95 15.97
C HIS A 57 10.01 -2.33 15.40
N PRO A 58 10.54 -3.47 15.90
CA PRO A 58 10.18 -4.77 15.35
C PRO A 58 8.72 -5.17 15.65
N PHE A 59 8.14 -4.77 16.79
CA PHE A 59 6.72 -5.02 17.08
C PHE A 59 5.80 -4.22 16.15
N ILE A 60 6.14 -2.96 15.90
CA ILE A 60 5.43 -2.12 14.91
C ILE A 60 5.55 -2.74 13.52
N GLY A 61 6.73 -3.25 13.16
CA GLY A 61 6.97 -3.96 11.91
C GLY A 61 6.09 -5.21 11.75
N VAL A 62 5.94 -6.03 12.80
CA VAL A 62 5.02 -7.18 12.79
C VAL A 62 3.57 -6.74 12.67
N ALA A 63 3.14 -5.74 13.44
CA ALA A 63 1.78 -5.20 13.35
C ALA A 63 1.47 -4.67 11.93
N MET A 64 2.41 -3.94 11.33
CA MET A 64 2.33 -3.48 9.95
C MET A 64 2.16 -4.64 8.97
N PHE A 65 2.99 -5.68 9.10
CA PHE A 65 2.93 -6.86 8.24
C PHE A 65 1.57 -7.54 8.32
N LEU A 66 1.07 -7.80 9.54
CA LEU A 66 -0.22 -8.46 9.75
C LEU A 66 -1.39 -7.62 9.19
N ALA A 67 -1.41 -6.32 9.47
CA ALA A 67 -2.44 -5.42 8.93
C ALA A 67 -2.39 -5.37 7.40
N PHE A 68 -1.20 -5.37 6.80
CA PHE A 68 -1.03 -5.44 5.35
C PHE A 68 -1.48 -6.79 4.78
N MET A 69 -1.25 -7.91 5.46
CA MET A 69 -1.76 -9.23 5.00
C MET A 69 -3.28 -9.23 4.86
N LEU A 70 -3.99 -8.57 5.79
CA LEU A 70 -5.45 -8.41 5.68
C LEU A 70 -5.85 -7.61 4.43
N MET A 71 -5.06 -6.60 4.03
CA MET A 71 -5.27 -5.90 2.76
C MET A 71 -4.94 -6.78 1.56
N PHE A 72 -3.82 -7.51 1.63
CA PHE A 72 -3.35 -8.38 0.55
C PHE A 72 -4.43 -9.39 0.16
N PHE A 73 -4.96 -10.16 1.11
CA PHE A 73 -5.99 -11.17 0.82
C PHE A 73 -7.31 -10.56 0.31
N ARG A 74 -7.60 -9.30 0.66
CA ARG A 74 -8.76 -8.58 0.13
C ARG A 74 -8.58 -8.12 -1.31
N TYR A 75 -7.37 -7.68 -1.69
CA TYR A 75 -7.15 -6.98 -2.95
C TYR A 75 -6.31 -7.74 -3.99
N TRP A 76 -5.66 -8.85 -3.64
CA TRP A 76 -4.73 -9.55 -4.53
C TRP A 76 -5.34 -9.91 -5.90
N LYS A 77 -6.59 -10.39 -5.93
CA LYS A 77 -7.30 -10.71 -7.19
C LYS A 77 -7.46 -9.50 -8.11
N HIS A 78 -7.67 -8.31 -7.54
CA HIS A 78 -7.77 -7.06 -8.31
C HIS A 78 -6.40 -6.53 -8.79
N ASN A 79 -5.31 -7.07 -8.24
CA ASN A 79 -3.93 -6.66 -8.54
C ASN A 79 -3.18 -7.67 -9.41
N LEU A 80 -3.84 -8.69 -9.94
CA LEU A 80 -3.26 -9.58 -10.93
C LEU A 80 -2.96 -8.81 -12.21
N VAL A 81 -1.74 -9.01 -12.74
CA VAL A 81 -1.31 -8.39 -13.99
C VAL A 81 -2.04 -9.05 -15.15
N ASN A 82 -2.64 -8.26 -16.02
CA ASN A 82 -3.38 -8.70 -17.19
C ASN A 82 -2.85 -8.03 -18.47
N ARG A 83 -3.40 -8.40 -19.63
CA ARG A 83 -2.94 -7.88 -20.93
C ARG A 83 -3.12 -6.36 -21.05
N ASP A 84 -4.17 -5.82 -20.45
CA ASP A 84 -4.47 -4.38 -20.52
C ASP A 84 -3.44 -3.54 -19.75
N ASP A 85 -2.78 -4.13 -18.75
CA ASP A 85 -1.68 -3.47 -18.04
C ASP A 85 -0.46 -3.21 -18.95
N ILE A 86 -0.26 -4.05 -19.98
CA ILE A 86 0.80 -3.85 -20.96
C ILE A 86 0.50 -2.62 -21.82
N GLU A 87 -0.77 -2.42 -22.20
CA GLU A 87 -1.21 -1.23 -22.93
C GLU A 87 -1.03 0.04 -22.08
N TRP A 88 -1.37 -0.04 -20.80
CA TRP A 88 -1.10 1.04 -19.84
C TRP A 88 0.39 1.35 -19.76
N ALA A 89 1.24 0.33 -19.64
CA ALA A 89 2.69 0.48 -19.53
C ALA A 89 3.32 1.11 -20.79
N LYS A 90 2.88 0.70 -21.98
CA LYS A 90 3.34 1.27 -23.26
C LYS A 90 3.04 2.76 -23.41
N ASN A 91 2.01 3.25 -22.72
CA ASN A 91 1.54 4.62 -22.82
C ASN A 91 1.86 5.46 -21.57
N ILE A 92 2.86 5.07 -20.78
CA ILE A 92 3.19 5.74 -19.52
C ILE A 92 3.50 7.24 -19.69
N HIS A 93 4.04 7.66 -20.85
CA HIS A 93 4.27 9.07 -21.17
C HIS A 93 2.98 9.89 -21.20
N LYS A 94 1.94 9.38 -21.88
CA LYS A 94 0.63 10.02 -21.95
C LYS A 94 -0.02 10.12 -20.57
N ILE A 95 0.10 9.04 -19.80
CA ILE A 95 -0.40 9.00 -18.42
C ILE A 95 0.32 10.05 -17.57
N ALA A 96 1.64 10.22 -17.70
CA ALA A 96 2.41 11.26 -17.03
C ALA A 96 1.96 12.69 -17.42
N MET A 97 1.41 12.87 -18.63
CA MET A 97 0.78 14.12 -19.07
C MET A 97 -0.70 14.24 -18.63
N ASN A 98 -1.16 13.33 -17.76
CA ASN A 98 -2.53 13.23 -17.26
C ASN A 98 -3.58 12.96 -18.38
N GLU A 99 -3.14 12.34 -19.48
CA GLU A 99 -4.02 11.88 -20.55
C GLU A 99 -4.62 10.51 -20.24
N GLU A 100 -5.82 10.27 -20.76
CA GLU A 100 -6.55 9.02 -20.58
C GLU A 100 -6.02 7.92 -21.51
N VAL A 101 -5.55 6.81 -20.93
CA VAL A 101 -5.09 5.66 -21.73
C VAL A 101 -5.44 4.32 -21.11
N GLY A 102 -5.91 3.41 -21.97
CA GLY A 102 -6.19 2.02 -21.65
C GLY A 102 -7.49 1.80 -20.87
N ASP A 103 -8.04 0.60 -20.98
CA ASP A 103 -9.28 0.23 -20.29
C ASP A 103 -9.02 -0.22 -18.84
N THR A 104 -8.66 0.75 -18.00
CA THR A 104 -8.20 0.49 -16.63
C THR A 104 -9.32 -0.09 -15.74
N GLY A 105 -9.02 -1.22 -15.09
CA GLY A 105 -9.88 -1.89 -14.11
C GLY A 105 -9.93 -1.18 -12.75
N ARG A 106 -10.15 -1.94 -11.67
CA ARG A 106 -10.22 -1.37 -10.31
C ARG A 106 -8.91 -0.68 -9.91
N TYR A 107 -7.78 -1.24 -10.34
CA TYR A 107 -6.44 -0.67 -10.18
C TYR A 107 -5.72 -0.63 -11.52
N ASN A 108 -4.93 0.41 -11.73
CA ASN A 108 -4.04 0.52 -12.89
C ASN A 108 -2.71 -0.22 -12.67
N PHE A 109 -1.93 -0.40 -13.72
CA PHE A 109 -0.66 -1.14 -13.64
C PHE A 109 0.32 -0.55 -12.62
N GLY A 110 0.46 0.78 -12.55
CA GLY A 110 1.30 1.43 -11.54
C GLY A 110 0.91 1.10 -10.10
N GLN A 111 -0.40 1.08 -9.80
CA GLN A 111 -0.92 0.67 -8.50
C GLN A 111 -0.65 -0.81 -8.21
N LYS A 112 -0.73 -1.68 -9.23
CA LYS A 112 -0.37 -3.11 -9.09
C LYS A 112 1.11 -3.28 -8.80
N CYS A 113 1.99 -2.52 -9.46
CA CYS A 113 3.42 -2.52 -9.20
C CYS A 113 3.72 -2.12 -7.75
N VAL A 114 3.08 -1.06 -7.24
CA VAL A 114 3.20 -0.66 -5.83
C VAL A 114 2.73 -1.78 -4.89
N PHE A 115 1.59 -2.42 -5.18
CA PHE A 115 1.06 -3.53 -4.39
C PHE A 115 2.05 -4.70 -4.29
N TRP A 116 2.61 -5.14 -5.43
CA TRP A 116 3.56 -6.25 -5.48
C TRP A 116 4.93 -5.90 -4.89
N ALA A 117 5.43 -4.69 -5.14
CA ALA A 117 6.68 -4.23 -4.54
C ALA A 117 6.57 -4.12 -3.00
N ALA A 118 5.42 -3.66 -2.50
CA ALA A 118 5.16 -3.57 -1.07
C ALA A 118 5.13 -4.95 -0.40
N ILE A 119 4.38 -5.93 -0.93
CA ILE A 119 4.33 -7.28 -0.34
C ILE A 119 5.70 -7.98 -0.35
N ILE A 120 6.45 -7.87 -1.46
CA ILE A 120 7.79 -8.47 -1.55
C ILE A 120 8.71 -7.85 -0.51
N SER A 121 8.72 -6.52 -0.40
CA SER A 121 9.54 -5.82 0.59
C SER A 121 9.14 -6.18 2.02
N LEU A 122 7.85 -6.28 2.32
CA LEU A 122 7.34 -6.64 3.64
C LEU A 122 7.69 -8.09 4.03
N LEU A 123 7.66 -9.03 3.08
CA LEU A 123 8.11 -10.41 3.32
C LEU A 123 9.62 -10.46 3.61
N LEU A 124 10.42 -9.74 2.83
CA LEU A 124 11.86 -9.63 3.06
C LEU A 124 12.17 -8.97 4.41
N LEU A 125 11.48 -7.88 4.75
CA LEU A 125 11.61 -7.17 6.03
C LEU A 125 11.23 -8.05 7.21
N LEU A 126 10.13 -8.80 7.13
CA LEU A 126 9.71 -9.71 8.20
C LEU A 126 10.74 -10.83 8.40
N ALA A 127 11.12 -11.51 7.31
CA ALA A 127 12.04 -12.65 7.39
C ALA A 127 13.41 -12.22 7.93
N SER A 128 14.00 -11.16 7.35
CA SER A 128 15.27 -10.62 7.82
C SER A 128 15.15 -9.99 9.23
N GLY A 129 14.02 -9.34 9.52
CA GLY A 129 13.73 -8.72 10.82
C GLY A 129 13.74 -9.75 11.95
N ILE A 130 13.08 -10.89 11.76
CA ILE A 130 13.10 -12.01 12.72
C ILE A 130 14.53 -12.50 12.94
N VAL A 131 15.33 -12.67 11.88
CA VAL A 131 16.72 -13.14 11.99
C VAL A 131 17.59 -12.18 12.81
N ILE A 132 17.37 -10.87 12.71
CA ILE A 132 18.17 -9.85 13.42
C ILE A 132 17.56 -9.43 14.78
N TRP A 133 16.39 -9.97 15.15
CA TRP A 133 15.65 -9.53 16.33
C TRP A 133 16.26 -10.06 17.63
N ARG A 134 16.94 -9.17 18.36
CA ARG A 134 17.46 -9.43 19.71
C ARG A 134 16.49 -8.93 20.80
N PRO A 135 16.41 -9.60 21.96
CA PRO A 135 17.13 -10.83 22.34
C PRO A 135 16.43 -12.13 21.90
N TYR A 136 15.25 -12.06 21.29
CA TYR A 136 14.33 -13.21 21.16
C TYR A 136 14.77 -14.27 20.16
N PHE A 137 15.19 -13.89 18.94
CA PHE A 137 15.35 -14.83 17.82
C PHE A 137 16.76 -14.87 17.27
N ALA A 138 17.49 -13.75 17.27
CA ALA A 138 18.79 -13.64 16.61
C ALA A 138 19.85 -14.62 17.13
N ALA A 139 19.74 -15.08 18.38
CA ALA A 139 20.69 -16.05 18.96
C ALA A 139 20.58 -17.46 18.33
N ALA A 140 19.45 -17.78 17.68
CA ALA A 140 19.24 -19.07 17.04
C ALA A 140 19.87 -19.16 15.64
N PHE A 141 20.42 -18.06 15.11
CA PHE A 141 20.96 -17.99 13.75
C PHE A 141 22.49 -17.82 13.76
N PRO A 142 23.21 -18.42 12.79
CA PRO A 142 24.65 -18.25 12.68
C PRO A 142 25.01 -16.82 12.24
N ILE A 143 26.16 -16.32 12.69
CA ILE A 143 26.61 -14.94 12.43
C ILE A 143 26.58 -14.53 10.94
N PRO A 144 27.01 -15.38 9.97
CA PRO A 144 26.92 -15.03 8.56
C PRO A 144 25.49 -14.74 8.09
N LEU A 145 24.50 -15.49 8.58
CA LEU A 145 23.09 -15.29 8.23
C LEU A 145 22.55 -13.99 8.84
N ILE A 146 22.93 -13.66 10.08
CA ILE A 146 22.57 -12.38 10.71
C ILE A 146 23.11 -11.20 9.90
N ARG A 147 24.36 -11.28 9.42
CA ARG A 147 24.97 -10.22 8.59
C ARG A 147 24.26 -10.06 7.25
N LEU A 148 23.92 -11.17 6.59
CA LEU A 148 23.12 -11.13 5.37
C LEU A 148 21.73 -10.54 5.62
N ALA A 149 21.08 -10.94 6.71
CA ALA A 149 19.77 -10.43 7.09
C ALA A 149 19.80 -8.92 7.35
N LEU A 150 20.83 -8.39 8.02
CA LEU A 150 21.00 -6.95 8.18
C LEU A 150 21.04 -6.22 6.83
N LEU A 151 21.83 -6.72 5.87
CA LEU A 151 21.91 -6.14 4.53
C LEU A 151 20.54 -6.20 3.81
N VAL A 152 19.90 -7.36 3.80
CA VAL A 152 18.59 -7.55 3.15
C VAL A 152 17.53 -6.65 3.80
N HIS A 153 17.51 -6.56 5.13
CA HIS A 153 16.56 -5.72 5.86
C HIS A 153 16.72 -4.25 5.48
N SER A 154 17.96 -3.76 5.47
CA SER A 154 18.28 -2.39 5.10
C SER A 154 17.88 -2.06 3.65
N LEU A 155 18.23 -2.93 2.69
CA LEU A 155 17.88 -2.73 1.29
C LEU A 155 16.36 -2.78 1.06
N ALA A 156 15.68 -3.74 1.67
CA ALA A 156 14.22 -3.86 1.58
C ALA A 156 13.52 -2.67 2.24
N ALA A 157 14.05 -2.14 3.34
CA ALA A 157 13.51 -0.95 4.02
C ALA A 157 13.62 0.28 3.11
N VAL A 158 14.80 0.55 2.55
CA VAL A 158 15.00 1.66 1.60
C VAL A 158 14.10 1.52 0.38
N GLY A 159 14.02 0.31 -0.19
CA GLY A 159 13.14 0.01 -1.32
C GLY A 159 11.67 0.29 -1.01
N LEU A 160 11.18 -0.18 0.15
CA LEU A 160 9.81 0.07 0.58
C LEU A 160 9.56 1.57 0.82
N ILE A 161 10.51 2.30 1.42
CA ILE A 161 10.38 3.75 1.61
C ILE A 161 10.21 4.47 0.27
N VAL A 162 11.04 4.15 -0.72
CA VAL A 162 10.90 4.72 -2.07
C VAL A 162 9.55 4.39 -2.70
N VAL A 163 9.11 3.13 -2.60
CA VAL A 163 7.79 2.70 -3.12
C VAL A 163 6.65 3.50 -2.47
N ILE A 164 6.70 3.69 -1.15
CA ILE A 164 5.66 4.45 -0.44
C ILE A 164 5.73 5.95 -0.76
N MET A 165 6.92 6.53 -0.95
CA MET A 165 7.05 7.91 -1.42
C MET A 165 6.37 8.12 -2.77
N VAL A 166 6.60 7.22 -3.73
CA VAL A 166 5.94 7.23 -5.05
C VAL A 166 4.43 7.04 -4.89
N HIS A 167 3.99 6.12 -4.03
CA HIS A 167 2.56 5.89 -3.75
C HIS A 167 1.85 7.14 -3.22
N VAL A 168 2.44 7.81 -2.22
CA VAL A 168 1.89 9.03 -1.63
C VAL A 168 1.88 10.16 -2.65
N TYR A 169 2.97 10.34 -3.41
CA TYR A 169 3.03 11.33 -4.48
C TYR A 169 1.92 11.12 -5.51
N ALA A 170 1.74 9.88 -5.99
CA ALA A 170 0.68 9.54 -6.95
C ALA A 170 -0.73 9.83 -6.39
N ALA A 171 -0.96 9.57 -5.11
CA ALA A 171 -2.24 9.85 -4.45
C ALA A 171 -2.54 11.36 -4.34
N LEU A 172 -1.51 12.21 -4.23
CA LEU A 172 -1.62 13.67 -4.19
C LEU A 172 -1.74 14.29 -5.59
N TRP A 173 -1.10 13.67 -6.58
CA TRP A 173 -1.11 14.09 -7.96
C TRP A 173 -2.45 13.82 -8.64
N VAL A 174 -2.96 12.58 -8.52
CA VAL A 174 -4.30 12.21 -9.05
C VAL A 174 -5.39 12.71 -8.10
N LYS A 175 -5.87 13.93 -8.35
CA LYS A 175 -6.86 14.62 -7.50
C LYS A 175 -8.10 13.75 -7.27
N GLY A 176 -8.59 13.73 -6.02
CA GLY A 176 -9.70 12.87 -5.59
C GLY A 176 -9.28 11.50 -5.05
N THR A 177 -8.06 11.02 -5.32
CA THR A 177 -7.57 9.74 -4.78
C THR A 177 -7.42 9.77 -3.27
N LEU A 178 -6.89 10.87 -2.71
CA LEU A 178 -6.80 11.04 -1.25
C LEU A 178 -8.18 11.05 -0.59
N THR A 179 -9.16 11.76 -1.17
CA THR A 179 -10.56 11.77 -0.70
C THR A 179 -11.15 10.36 -0.72
N ALA A 180 -10.84 9.55 -1.74
CA ALA A 180 -11.27 8.16 -1.78
C ALA A 180 -10.76 7.37 -0.57
N MET A 181 -9.53 7.62 -0.12
CA MET A 181 -8.90 6.88 0.97
C MET A 181 -9.28 7.40 2.36
N VAL A 182 -9.61 8.69 2.49
CA VAL A 182 -10.07 9.30 3.75
C VAL A 182 -11.58 9.09 3.93
N GLU A 183 -12.38 9.44 2.93
CA GLU A 183 -13.84 9.46 3.03
C GLU A 183 -14.52 8.22 2.42
N GLY A 184 -13.85 7.53 1.48
CA GLY A 184 -14.35 6.27 0.89
C GLY A 184 -15.07 6.37 -0.43
N TRP A 185 -15.25 7.57 -0.97
CA TRP A 185 -16.03 7.81 -2.17
C TRP A 185 -15.25 8.60 -3.21
N VAL A 186 -15.69 8.47 -4.47
CA VAL A 186 -15.15 9.20 -5.63
C VAL A 186 -16.27 9.76 -6.49
N THR A 187 -15.98 10.78 -7.30
CA THR A 187 -16.94 11.29 -8.27
C THR A 187 -17.06 10.33 -9.47
N PRO A 188 -18.21 10.26 -10.14
CA PRO A 188 -18.38 9.47 -11.36
C PRO A 188 -17.41 9.87 -12.47
N LEU A 189 -17.13 11.18 -12.58
CA LEU A 189 -16.18 11.70 -13.56
C LEU A 189 -14.77 11.15 -13.29
N TRP A 190 -14.32 11.19 -12.04
CA TRP A 190 -13.03 10.60 -11.63
C TRP A 190 -12.97 9.10 -11.95
N ALA A 191 -14.05 8.37 -11.64
CA ALA A 191 -14.12 6.94 -11.90
C ALA A 191 -14.07 6.64 -13.41
N LYS A 192 -14.78 7.43 -14.23
CA LYS A 192 -14.77 7.30 -15.70
C LYS A 192 -13.39 7.60 -16.30
N GLN A 193 -12.74 8.67 -15.82
CA GLN A 193 -11.46 9.15 -16.34
C GLN A 193 -10.29 8.23 -15.96
N HIS A 194 -10.19 7.81 -14.69
CA HIS A 194 -9.03 7.06 -14.21
C HIS A 194 -9.23 5.54 -14.18
N HIS A 195 -10.50 5.08 -14.18
CA HIS A 195 -10.85 3.67 -14.02
C HIS A 195 -12.07 3.27 -14.87
N PRO A 196 -12.05 3.50 -16.21
CA PRO A 196 -13.22 3.38 -17.08
C PRO A 196 -13.90 2.01 -17.03
N ARG A 197 -13.14 0.91 -17.00
CA ARG A 197 -13.71 -0.45 -16.92
C ARG A 197 -14.40 -0.70 -15.58
N TRP A 198 -13.78 -0.25 -14.49
CA TRP A 198 -14.39 -0.37 -13.17
C TRP A 198 -15.65 0.48 -13.06
N TYR A 199 -15.65 1.69 -13.64
CA TYR A 199 -16.82 2.55 -13.69
C TYR A 199 -18.00 1.87 -14.40
N ARG A 200 -17.77 1.25 -15.58
CA ARG A 200 -18.82 0.52 -16.30
C ARG A 200 -19.36 -0.66 -15.48
N ALA A 201 -18.48 -1.47 -14.87
CA ALA A 201 -18.89 -2.60 -14.02
C ALA A 201 -19.75 -2.17 -12.82
N VAL A 202 -19.41 -1.04 -12.16
CA VAL A 202 -20.21 -0.51 -11.04
C VAL A 202 -21.57 -0.01 -11.52
N ARG A 203 -21.63 0.66 -12.68
CA ARG A 203 -22.88 1.15 -13.27
C ARG A 203 -23.80 0.01 -13.68
N GLU A 204 -23.26 -1.05 -14.27
CA GLU A 204 -24.01 -2.26 -14.60
C GLU A 204 -24.65 -2.87 -13.34
N GLN A 205 -23.88 -3.02 -12.26
CA GLN A 205 -24.40 -3.53 -10.98
C GLN A 205 -25.50 -2.63 -10.39
N GLN A 206 -25.35 -1.30 -10.46
CA GLN A 206 -26.36 -0.35 -9.99
C GLN A 206 -27.62 -0.31 -10.86
N SER A 207 -27.51 -0.69 -12.13
CA SER A 207 -28.65 -0.80 -13.07
C SER A 207 -29.40 -2.13 -12.98
N GLN A 208 -28.89 -3.10 -12.20
CA GLN A 208 -29.55 -4.38 -11.93
C GLN A 208 -30.27 -4.50 -10.55
N PRO A 209 -30.96 -3.49 -9.99
CA PRO A 209 -31.80 -3.74 -8.82
C PRO A 209 -33.14 -4.35 -9.28
N THR A 210 -33.48 -5.52 -8.76
CA THR A 210 -34.79 -6.23 -8.88
C THR A 210 -34.99 -7.23 -10.04
N LYS A 211 -34.18 -8.31 -10.11
CA LYS A 211 -34.62 -9.57 -10.77
C LYS A 211 -34.59 -10.82 -9.89
N GLN A 212 -34.11 -10.73 -8.65
CA GLN A 212 -34.04 -11.88 -7.73
C GLN A 212 -35.14 -11.93 -6.66
N GLU A 213 -36.02 -10.93 -6.53
CA GLU A 213 -37.13 -10.93 -5.57
C GLU A 213 -38.48 -11.41 -6.18
N LYS A 214 -38.46 -11.93 -7.41
CA LYS A 214 -39.60 -12.62 -8.02
C LYS A 214 -39.18 -14.02 -8.48
N ARG A 215 -39.05 -14.95 -7.52
CA ARG A 215 -39.33 -16.37 -7.77
C ARG A 215 -40.52 -16.74 -6.89
N PRO A 216 -41.60 -17.31 -7.47
CA PRO A 216 -42.76 -17.77 -6.72
C PRO A 216 -42.39 -18.92 -5.76
#